data_AF-A0AAX1EGR3-F1
#
_entry.id   AF-A0AAX1EGR3-F1
#
_cell.length_a   1.000
_cell.length_b   1.000
_cell.length_c   1.000
_cell.angle_alpha   90.00
_cell.angle_beta   90.00
_cell.angle_gamma   90.00
#
_symmetry.space_group_name_H-M   'P 1'
#
loop_
_entity.id
_entity.type
_entity.pdbx_description
1 polymer ?
#
loop_
_entity_poly.entity_id
_entity_poly.type
_entity_poly.pdbx_seq_one_letter_code
_entity_poly.pdbx_strand_id
1 'polypeptide(L)'
;MLPSLSTVLNSLVTVIIRYHDSQRVKPLVLSRKSEDFHEKANELLKEPTDSLVGLLTNYINQCTTDINYPERKDFLMFILYQVEYLNNVLTSEESFDTKKLKDTHEHLSQLLIDARQLLNTSKGTSYTVSWGHNKTLLDGLYGTYSFCNSGTILKEELLKRLHLRITSDDEEIKQTSQSLCNDFNNMLAAKEKNVLEKKLKESEDKNQQLTLENEKLEEEKSQSEKRMEVIEKELKETKDKNQQLTLEKENLEESISSQKSESRRLSHENQQLRQENTRLKNDAPKNTSSINPLMPNLFLGNPWSKPYFLGRDIAQLEFDSDEEKKSPEQLLVD
;
A
#
# COMPACT_ATOMS: atom_id res chain seq x y z
N MET A 1 -0.12 -2.63 -39.56
CA MET A 1 -0.51 -2.94 -38.17
C MET A 1 -1.47 -4.11 -38.26
N LEU A 2 -1.28 -5.18 -37.48
CA LEU A 2 -2.24 -6.29 -37.47
C LEU A 2 -3.56 -5.79 -36.84
N PRO A 3 -4.73 -6.20 -37.35
CA PRO A 3 -6.00 -5.81 -36.77
C PRO A 3 -6.12 -6.33 -35.34
N SER A 4 -6.75 -5.56 -34.47
CA SER A 4 -7.03 -5.90 -33.07
C SER A 4 -8.52 -5.86 -32.79
N LEU A 5 -8.97 -6.42 -31.66
CA LEU A 5 -10.38 -6.34 -31.27
C LEU A 5 -10.85 -4.88 -31.13
N SER A 6 -10.00 -3.98 -30.64
CA SER A 6 -10.26 -2.52 -30.63
C SER A 6 -10.41 -1.93 -32.03
N THR A 7 -9.73 -2.51 -33.03
CA THR A 7 -9.91 -2.12 -34.44
C THR A 7 -11.32 -2.44 -34.91
N VAL A 8 -11.89 -3.60 -34.53
CA VAL A 8 -13.26 -3.96 -34.86
C VAL A 8 -14.24 -2.95 -34.26
N LEU A 9 -14.11 -2.65 -32.97
CA LEU A 9 -14.98 -1.69 -32.28
C LEU A 9 -14.91 -0.30 -32.92
N ASN A 10 -13.71 0.24 -33.16
CA ASN A 10 -13.53 1.50 -33.85
C ASN A 10 -14.18 1.51 -35.24
N SER A 11 -14.05 0.41 -35.98
CA SER A 11 -14.63 0.26 -37.32
C SER A 11 -16.16 0.30 -37.29
N LEU A 12 -16.80 -0.38 -36.33
CA LEU A 12 -18.26 -0.37 -36.19
C LEU A 12 -18.80 1.02 -35.82
N VAL A 13 -18.14 1.73 -34.89
CA VAL A 13 -18.47 3.13 -34.59
C VAL A 13 -18.30 4.00 -35.83
N THR A 14 -17.21 3.79 -36.57
CA THR A 14 -16.93 4.51 -37.82
C THR A 14 -18.00 4.27 -38.89
N VAL A 15 -18.57 3.07 -38.99
CA VAL A 15 -19.70 2.77 -39.91
C VAL A 15 -20.88 3.69 -39.62
N ILE A 16 -21.25 3.88 -38.34
CA ILE A 16 -22.36 4.77 -37.94
C ILE A 16 -22.03 6.22 -38.29
N ILE A 17 -20.83 6.70 -37.95
CA ILE A 17 -20.41 8.10 -38.22
C ILE A 17 -20.36 8.38 -39.72
N ARG A 18 -19.71 7.51 -40.52
CA ARG A 18 -19.62 7.67 -41.98
C ARG A 18 -21.00 7.62 -42.63
N TYR A 19 -21.89 6.74 -42.15
CA TYR A 19 -23.25 6.72 -42.67
C TYR A 19 -23.98 8.01 -42.32
N HIS A 20 -23.90 8.47 -41.06
CA HIS A 20 -24.48 9.74 -40.63
C HIS A 20 -24.04 10.90 -41.53
N ASP A 21 -22.74 11.10 -41.71
CA ASP A 21 -22.19 12.22 -42.49
C ASP A 21 -22.44 12.11 -44.01
N SER A 22 -22.84 10.92 -44.48
CA SER A 22 -23.30 10.74 -45.86
C SER A 22 -24.75 11.17 -46.11
N GLN A 23 -25.52 11.42 -45.04
CA GLN A 23 -26.91 11.91 -45.13
C GLN A 23 -26.98 13.44 -45.10
N ARG A 24 -28.18 14.00 -45.33
CA ARG A 24 -28.42 15.45 -45.30
C ARG A 24 -28.57 15.96 -43.86
N VAL A 25 -27.54 15.76 -43.05
CA VAL A 25 -27.44 16.17 -41.64
C VAL A 25 -26.17 16.99 -41.42
N LYS A 26 -26.05 17.66 -40.28
CA LYS A 26 -24.83 18.41 -39.94
C LYS A 26 -23.68 17.41 -39.76
N PRO A 27 -22.59 17.50 -40.53
CA PRO A 27 -21.52 16.52 -40.46
C PRO A 27 -20.80 16.57 -39.10
N LEU A 28 -20.44 15.39 -38.60
CA LEU A 28 -19.64 15.19 -37.39
C LEU A 28 -18.15 15.39 -37.69
N VAL A 29 -17.72 15.02 -38.90
CA VAL A 29 -16.35 15.14 -39.39
C VAL A 29 -16.33 16.06 -40.61
N LEU A 30 -15.57 17.16 -40.52
CA LEU A 30 -15.52 18.17 -41.59
C LEU A 30 -14.71 17.71 -42.82
N SER A 31 -13.80 16.77 -42.61
CA SER A 31 -12.93 16.21 -43.64
C SER A 31 -13.50 14.93 -44.23
N ARG A 32 -13.05 14.59 -45.45
CA ARG A 32 -13.43 13.34 -46.14
C ARG A 32 -12.36 12.24 -46.05
N LYS A 33 -11.28 12.46 -45.29
CA LYS A 33 -10.24 11.46 -45.08
C LYS A 33 -10.74 10.39 -44.12
N SER A 34 -10.45 9.13 -44.42
CA SER A 34 -10.88 7.98 -43.60
C SER A 34 -10.30 8.06 -42.18
N GLU A 35 -9.07 8.55 -42.05
CA GLU A 35 -8.37 8.70 -40.78
C GLU A 35 -9.12 9.60 -39.79
N ASP A 36 -9.75 10.68 -40.27
CA ASP A 36 -10.45 11.64 -39.42
C ASP A 36 -11.75 11.04 -38.84
N PHE A 37 -12.40 10.14 -39.58
CA PHE A 37 -13.53 9.37 -39.05
C PHE A 37 -13.09 8.38 -37.96
N HIS A 38 -11.93 7.76 -38.11
CA HIS A 38 -11.36 6.87 -37.11
C HIS A 38 -10.94 7.60 -35.84
N GLU A 39 -10.37 8.79 -35.99
CA GLU A 39 -10.05 9.66 -34.85
C GLU A 39 -11.32 10.07 -34.11
N LYS A 40 -12.38 10.47 -34.84
CA LYS A 40 -13.66 10.79 -34.22
C LYS A 40 -14.28 9.59 -33.50
N ALA A 41 -14.21 8.40 -34.09
CA ALA A 41 -14.65 7.18 -33.43
C ALA A 41 -13.86 6.91 -32.14
N ASN A 42 -12.53 7.08 -32.16
CA ASN A 42 -11.69 6.93 -30.96
C ASN A 42 -11.96 7.99 -29.89
N GLU A 43 -12.36 9.22 -30.27
CA GLU A 43 -12.81 10.25 -29.34
C GLU A 43 -14.07 9.79 -28.61
N LEU A 44 -15.09 9.32 -29.37
CA LEU A 44 -16.34 8.85 -28.79
C LEU A 44 -16.15 7.61 -27.90
N LEU A 45 -15.24 6.71 -28.25
CA LEU A 45 -14.94 5.51 -27.46
C LEU A 45 -14.31 5.78 -26.09
N LYS A 46 -13.94 7.05 -25.78
CA LYS A 46 -13.50 7.45 -24.43
C LYS A 46 -14.67 7.70 -23.48
N GLU A 47 -15.88 7.89 -24.02
CA GLU A 47 -17.07 8.09 -23.21
C GLU A 47 -17.48 6.79 -22.50
N PRO A 48 -18.12 6.86 -21.31
CA PRO A 48 -18.74 5.70 -20.69
C PRO A 48 -19.71 4.99 -21.64
N THR A 49 -19.85 3.66 -21.54
CA THR A 49 -20.67 2.86 -22.46
C THR A 49 -22.08 3.43 -22.66
N ASP A 50 -22.77 3.79 -21.58
CA ASP A 50 -24.14 4.33 -21.66
C ASP A 50 -24.20 5.68 -22.41
N SER A 51 -23.19 6.54 -22.21
CA SER A 51 -23.05 7.82 -22.92
C SER A 51 -22.78 7.59 -24.40
N LEU A 52 -21.83 6.70 -24.73
CA LEU A 52 -21.51 6.31 -26.10
C LEU A 52 -22.75 5.78 -26.84
N VAL A 53 -23.48 4.84 -26.23
CA VAL A 53 -24.69 4.26 -26.83
C VAL A 53 -25.77 5.33 -27.02
N GLY A 54 -25.95 6.22 -26.05
CA GLY A 54 -26.86 7.35 -26.17
C GLY A 54 -26.52 8.30 -27.32
N LEU A 55 -25.23 8.65 -27.46
CA LEU A 55 -24.73 9.51 -28.55
C LEU A 55 -24.94 8.86 -29.93
N LEU A 56 -24.56 7.59 -30.08
CA LEU A 56 -24.73 6.88 -31.35
C LEU A 56 -26.20 6.67 -31.70
N THR A 57 -27.05 6.39 -30.72
CA THR A 57 -28.52 6.32 -30.91
C THR A 57 -29.06 7.64 -31.45
N ASN A 58 -28.61 8.77 -30.91
CA ASN A 58 -29.00 10.09 -31.38
C ASN A 58 -28.56 10.32 -32.84
N TYR A 59 -27.32 9.96 -33.19
CA TYR A 59 -26.84 10.07 -34.57
C TYR A 59 -27.67 9.21 -35.53
N ILE A 60 -27.97 7.97 -35.16
CA ILE A 60 -28.84 7.09 -35.95
C ILE A 60 -30.19 7.75 -36.19
N ASN A 61 -30.85 8.24 -35.13
CA ASN A 61 -32.15 8.89 -35.26
C ASN A 61 -32.12 10.15 -36.15
N GLN A 62 -31.04 10.93 -36.11
CA GLN A 62 -30.87 12.11 -36.99
C GLN A 62 -30.70 11.72 -38.46
N CYS A 63 -29.97 10.63 -38.73
CA CYS A 63 -29.65 10.21 -40.09
C CYS A 63 -30.63 9.18 -40.68
N THR A 64 -31.67 8.76 -39.95
CA THR A 64 -32.72 7.86 -40.44
C THR A 64 -34.12 8.45 -40.23
N THR A 65 -34.31 9.72 -40.58
CA THR A 65 -35.63 10.36 -40.67
C THR A 65 -36.36 9.91 -41.94
N ASP A 66 -37.65 10.24 -42.09
CA ASP A 66 -38.45 9.88 -43.28
C ASP A 66 -37.81 10.35 -44.61
N ILE A 67 -37.02 11.43 -44.56
CA ILE A 67 -36.32 12.01 -45.71
C ILE A 67 -34.96 11.33 -45.93
N ASN A 68 -34.39 10.68 -44.92
CA ASN A 68 -33.04 10.11 -44.90
C ASN A 68 -33.07 8.57 -44.78
N TYR A 69 -33.81 7.88 -45.65
CA TYR A 69 -33.81 6.41 -45.74
C TYR A 69 -34.12 5.71 -44.39
N PRO A 70 -35.37 5.82 -43.89
CA PRO A 70 -35.78 5.27 -42.60
C PRO A 70 -35.56 3.75 -42.51
N GLU A 71 -35.57 3.04 -43.64
CA GLU A 71 -35.34 1.60 -43.71
C GLU A 71 -33.92 1.17 -43.29
N ARG A 72 -32.97 2.11 -43.17
CA ARG A 72 -31.61 1.82 -42.71
C ARG A 72 -31.45 1.88 -41.20
N LYS A 73 -32.50 2.28 -40.47
CA LYS A 73 -32.48 2.32 -39.01
C LYS A 73 -32.14 0.96 -38.41
N ASP A 74 -32.81 -0.10 -38.83
CA ASP A 74 -32.60 -1.44 -38.27
C ASP A 74 -31.18 -1.96 -38.51
N PHE A 75 -30.60 -1.64 -39.67
CA PHE A 75 -29.20 -1.96 -39.96
C PHE A 75 -28.24 -1.20 -39.04
N LEU A 76 -28.44 0.09 -38.81
CA LEU A 76 -27.56 0.85 -37.92
C LEU A 76 -27.74 0.47 -36.45
N MET A 77 -28.97 0.11 -36.04
CA MET A 77 -29.23 -0.45 -34.72
C MET A 77 -28.54 -1.81 -34.54
N PHE A 78 -28.42 -2.62 -35.61
CA PHE A 78 -27.58 -3.82 -35.59
C PHE A 78 -26.14 -3.46 -35.29
N ILE A 79 -25.56 -2.50 -36.02
CA ILE A 79 -24.18 -2.08 -35.78
C ILE A 79 -24.01 -1.52 -34.35
N LEU A 80 -24.95 -0.74 -33.85
CA LEU A 80 -24.91 -0.19 -32.49
C LEU A 80 -24.92 -1.28 -31.42
N TYR A 81 -25.75 -2.31 -31.56
CA TYR A 81 -25.73 -3.44 -30.64
C TYR A 81 -24.36 -4.12 -30.58
N GLN A 82 -23.72 -4.27 -31.74
CA GLN A 82 -22.38 -4.88 -31.84
C GLN A 82 -21.31 -3.97 -31.21
N VAL A 83 -21.45 -2.66 -31.35
CA VAL A 83 -20.62 -1.66 -30.63
C VAL A 83 -20.77 -1.84 -29.12
N GLU A 84 -22.00 -1.86 -28.60
CA GLU A 84 -22.26 -2.01 -27.16
C GLU A 84 -21.64 -3.31 -26.62
N TYR A 85 -21.90 -4.44 -27.28
CA TYR A 85 -21.33 -5.72 -26.90
C TYR A 85 -19.80 -5.69 -26.87
N LEU A 86 -19.16 -5.27 -27.96
CA LEU A 86 -17.69 -5.25 -28.02
C LEU A 86 -17.07 -4.23 -27.09
N ASN A 87 -17.73 -3.10 -26.81
CA ASN A 87 -17.26 -2.14 -25.83
C ASN A 87 -17.22 -2.77 -24.43
N ASN A 88 -18.28 -3.48 -24.04
CA ASN A 88 -18.34 -4.20 -22.76
C ASN A 88 -17.31 -5.33 -22.66
N VAL A 89 -16.96 -5.97 -23.79
CA VAL A 89 -15.88 -6.96 -23.85
C VAL A 89 -14.52 -6.29 -23.64
N LEU A 90 -14.29 -5.14 -24.29
CA LEU A 90 -13.02 -4.41 -24.27
C LEU A 90 -12.75 -3.64 -22.98
N THR A 91 -13.79 -3.30 -22.21
CA THR A 91 -13.67 -2.69 -20.88
C THR A 91 -13.32 -3.71 -19.78
N SER A 92 -13.28 -5.01 -20.09
CA SER A 92 -12.85 -6.05 -19.16
C SER A 92 -11.39 -5.85 -18.75
N GLU A 93 -11.13 -5.77 -17.45
CA GLU A 93 -9.77 -5.68 -16.90
C GLU A 93 -9.12 -7.05 -16.70
N GLU A 94 -9.94 -8.09 -16.57
CA GLU A 94 -9.53 -9.47 -16.32
C GLU A 94 -9.51 -10.30 -17.60
N SER A 95 -8.55 -11.22 -17.67
CA SER A 95 -8.47 -12.24 -18.71
C SER A 95 -9.72 -13.12 -18.72
N PHE A 96 -10.08 -13.58 -19.90
CA PHE A 96 -11.30 -14.35 -20.11
C PHE A 96 -11.12 -15.78 -19.64
N ASP A 97 -12.12 -16.28 -18.91
CA ASP A 97 -12.28 -17.71 -18.74
C ASP A 97 -12.56 -18.40 -20.09
N THR A 98 -12.40 -19.73 -20.12
CA THR A 98 -12.58 -20.53 -21.34
C THR A 98 -13.96 -20.34 -21.97
N LYS A 99 -15.00 -20.08 -21.15
CA LYS A 99 -16.37 -19.92 -21.63
C LYS A 99 -16.56 -18.55 -22.29
N LYS A 100 -16.20 -17.47 -21.61
CA LYS A 100 -16.26 -16.09 -22.11
C LYS A 100 -15.43 -15.90 -23.37
N LEU A 101 -14.24 -16.52 -23.44
CA LEU A 101 -13.41 -16.51 -24.65
C LEU A 101 -14.12 -17.18 -25.83
N LYS A 102 -14.71 -18.36 -25.60
CA LYS A 102 -15.48 -19.08 -26.61
C LYS A 102 -16.71 -18.30 -27.04
N ASP A 103 -17.49 -17.78 -26.10
CA ASP A 103 -18.71 -17.00 -26.38
C ASP A 103 -18.37 -15.74 -27.19
N THR A 104 -17.27 -15.06 -26.86
CA THR A 104 -16.80 -13.88 -27.59
C THR A 104 -16.31 -14.24 -28.99
N HIS A 105 -15.62 -15.37 -29.14
CA HIS A 105 -15.17 -15.88 -30.44
C HIS A 105 -16.34 -16.22 -31.36
N GLU A 106 -17.34 -16.92 -30.84
CA GLU A 106 -18.56 -17.27 -31.57
C GLU A 106 -19.34 -16.02 -31.99
N HIS A 107 -19.48 -15.05 -31.07
CA HIS A 107 -20.16 -13.78 -31.35
C HIS A 107 -19.46 -12.98 -32.44
N LEU A 108 -18.14 -12.80 -32.34
CA LEU A 108 -17.36 -12.07 -33.34
C LEU A 108 -17.39 -12.75 -34.70
N SER A 109 -17.30 -14.09 -34.72
CA SER A 109 -17.43 -14.86 -35.96
C SER A 109 -18.79 -14.66 -36.61
N GLN A 110 -19.87 -14.71 -35.82
CA GLN A 110 -21.22 -14.49 -36.33
C GLN A 110 -21.40 -13.08 -36.87
N LEU A 111 -20.89 -12.05 -36.19
CA LEU A 111 -20.90 -10.67 -36.67
C LEU A 111 -20.25 -10.54 -38.05
N LEU A 112 -19.05 -11.11 -38.23
CA LEU A 112 -18.31 -10.99 -39.49
C LEU A 112 -18.96 -11.82 -40.61
N ILE A 113 -19.52 -12.98 -40.29
CA ILE A 113 -20.33 -13.78 -41.24
C ILE A 113 -21.57 -12.99 -41.64
N ASP A 114 -22.32 -12.43 -40.70
CA ASP A 114 -23.52 -11.66 -40.96
C ASP A 114 -23.20 -10.42 -41.81
N ALA A 115 -22.11 -9.71 -41.52
CA ALA A 115 -21.65 -8.60 -42.34
C ALA A 115 -21.32 -9.02 -43.78
N ARG A 116 -20.63 -10.16 -43.97
CA ARG A 116 -20.35 -10.72 -45.30
C ARG A 116 -21.65 -11.14 -46.02
N GLN A 117 -22.59 -11.77 -45.33
CA GLN A 117 -23.85 -12.21 -45.92
C GLN A 117 -24.74 -11.04 -46.32
N LEU A 118 -24.81 -9.97 -45.50
CA LEU A 118 -25.50 -8.74 -45.88
C LEU A 118 -24.92 -8.12 -47.15
N LEU A 119 -23.59 -8.17 -47.32
CA LEU A 119 -22.92 -7.68 -48.53
C LEU A 119 -23.13 -8.59 -49.75
N ASN A 120 -23.39 -9.88 -49.57
CA ASN A 120 -23.72 -10.82 -50.64
C ASN A 120 -25.22 -10.85 -50.98
N THR A 121 -26.07 -10.33 -50.11
CA THR A 121 -27.52 -10.31 -50.29
C THR A 121 -27.93 -9.11 -51.14
N SER A 122 -28.76 -9.35 -52.14
CA SER A 122 -29.24 -8.30 -53.05
C SER A 122 -30.22 -7.36 -52.34
N LYS A 123 -30.18 -6.08 -52.69
CA LYS A 123 -31.13 -5.07 -52.20
C LYS A 123 -32.55 -5.45 -52.61
N GLY A 124 -33.49 -5.35 -51.70
CA GLY A 124 -34.87 -5.83 -51.84
C GLY A 124 -35.06 -7.29 -51.42
N THR A 125 -33.99 -7.98 -51.00
CA THR A 125 -34.05 -9.29 -50.36
C THR A 125 -33.46 -9.21 -48.96
N SER A 126 -34.00 -10.01 -48.05
CA SER A 126 -33.60 -9.96 -46.65
C SER A 126 -32.72 -11.14 -46.25
N TYR A 127 -31.76 -10.86 -45.37
CA TYR A 127 -30.95 -11.85 -44.69
C TYR A 127 -31.21 -11.77 -43.18
N THR A 128 -31.27 -12.93 -42.53
CA THR A 128 -31.49 -13.01 -41.08
C THR A 128 -30.17 -12.83 -40.35
N VAL A 129 -29.98 -11.70 -39.70
CA VAL A 129 -28.84 -11.48 -38.80
C VAL A 129 -29.19 -11.93 -37.38
N SER A 130 -28.17 -12.31 -36.63
CA SER A 130 -28.31 -12.63 -35.20
C SER A 130 -27.69 -11.52 -34.35
N TRP A 131 -28.46 -10.96 -33.43
CA TRP A 131 -27.93 -10.10 -32.37
C TRP A 131 -28.42 -10.63 -31.01
N GLY A 132 -27.50 -11.00 -30.11
CA GLY A 132 -27.87 -11.65 -28.83
C GLY A 132 -28.72 -12.91 -29.02
N HIS A 133 -29.87 -12.96 -28.34
CA HIS A 133 -30.86 -14.04 -28.51
C HIS A 133 -31.91 -13.76 -29.60
N ASN A 134 -31.83 -12.61 -30.26
CA ASN A 134 -32.81 -12.16 -31.24
C ASN A 134 -32.30 -12.39 -32.66
N LYS A 135 -33.26 -12.57 -33.58
CA LYS A 135 -33.00 -12.64 -35.02
C LYS A 135 -33.84 -11.59 -35.71
N THR A 136 -33.22 -10.85 -36.61
CA THR A 136 -33.88 -9.76 -37.34
C THR A 136 -33.59 -9.90 -38.82
N LEU A 137 -34.60 -9.62 -39.65
CA LEU A 137 -34.43 -9.56 -41.10
C LEU A 137 -33.90 -8.18 -41.46
N LEU A 138 -32.74 -8.14 -42.12
CA LEU A 138 -32.17 -6.92 -42.66
C LEU A 138 -32.10 -7.01 -44.18
N ASP A 139 -32.38 -5.89 -44.84
CA ASP A 139 -32.27 -5.77 -46.30
C ASP A 139 -30.81 -5.84 -46.76
N GLY A 140 -30.60 -6.57 -47.86
CA GLY A 140 -29.30 -6.75 -48.48
C GLY A 140 -28.64 -5.43 -48.91
N LEU A 141 -27.31 -5.46 -48.94
CA LEU A 141 -26.48 -4.27 -49.23
C LEU A 141 -25.90 -4.27 -50.64
N TYR A 142 -26.15 -5.31 -51.44
CA TYR A 142 -25.71 -5.40 -52.83
C TYR A 142 -26.77 -4.84 -53.79
N GLY A 143 -26.49 -3.71 -54.43
CA GLY A 143 -27.36 -3.15 -55.48
C GLY A 143 -27.19 -3.88 -56.81
N THR A 144 -27.79 -3.33 -57.87
CA THR A 144 -27.81 -3.97 -59.21
C THR A 144 -26.42 -4.15 -59.82
N TYR A 145 -25.51 -3.21 -59.60
CA TYR A 145 -24.16 -3.23 -60.19
C TYR A 145 -23.04 -2.95 -59.18
N SER A 146 -23.40 -2.53 -57.95
CA SER A 146 -22.45 -2.12 -56.92
C SER A 146 -23.11 -2.15 -55.54
N PHE A 147 -22.30 -2.11 -54.48
CA PHE A 147 -22.80 -1.96 -53.12
C PHE A 147 -23.56 -0.64 -52.96
N CYS A 148 -24.65 -0.66 -52.19
CA CYS A 148 -25.26 0.58 -51.75
C CYS A 148 -24.29 1.36 -50.83
N ASN A 149 -24.64 2.59 -50.46
CA ASN A 149 -23.78 3.42 -49.61
C ASN A 149 -23.41 2.71 -48.28
N SER A 150 -24.40 2.16 -47.56
CA SER A 150 -24.16 1.36 -46.35
C SER A 150 -23.27 0.14 -46.60
N GLY A 151 -23.45 -0.54 -47.73
CA GLY A 151 -22.60 -1.68 -48.12
C GLY A 151 -21.16 -1.29 -48.43
N THR A 152 -20.95 -0.16 -49.10
CA THR A 152 -19.60 0.37 -49.36
C THR A 152 -18.90 0.72 -48.06
N ILE A 153 -19.59 1.43 -47.16
CA ILE A 153 -19.07 1.79 -45.84
C ILE A 153 -18.73 0.52 -45.03
N LEU A 154 -19.66 -0.44 -44.92
CA LEU A 154 -19.43 -1.67 -44.16
C LEU A 154 -18.26 -2.50 -44.73
N LYS A 155 -18.15 -2.60 -46.05
CA LYS A 155 -17.04 -3.32 -46.71
C LYS A 155 -15.69 -2.66 -46.44
N GLU A 156 -15.62 -1.34 -46.58
CA GLU A 156 -14.37 -0.58 -46.38
C GLU A 156 -13.94 -0.56 -44.92
N GLU A 157 -14.89 -0.31 -44.01
CA GLU A 157 -14.57 -0.11 -42.61
C GLU A 157 -14.40 -1.42 -41.84
N LEU A 158 -15.20 -2.44 -42.13
CA LEU A 158 -15.14 -3.69 -41.39
C LEU A 158 -14.29 -4.75 -42.11
N LEU A 159 -14.75 -5.26 -43.26
CA LEU A 159 -14.07 -6.39 -43.90
C LEU A 159 -12.65 -6.04 -44.35
N LYS A 160 -12.49 -4.92 -45.08
CA LYS A 160 -11.17 -4.53 -45.62
C LYS A 160 -10.15 -4.21 -44.52
N ARG A 161 -10.56 -3.58 -43.41
CA ARG A 161 -9.66 -3.32 -42.26
C ARG A 161 -9.21 -4.58 -41.55
N LEU A 162 -10.03 -5.64 -41.58
CA LEU A 162 -9.68 -6.96 -41.06
C LEU A 162 -8.99 -7.85 -42.10
N HIS A 163 -8.65 -7.30 -43.27
CA HIS A 163 -8.09 -8.02 -44.41
C HIS A 163 -8.98 -9.15 -44.95
N LEU A 164 -10.28 -9.11 -44.63
CA LEU A 164 -11.28 -10.04 -45.14
C LEU A 164 -11.84 -9.57 -46.48
N ARG A 165 -12.30 -10.54 -47.28
CA ARG A 165 -12.96 -10.32 -48.56
C ARG A 165 -14.40 -10.80 -48.49
N ILE A 166 -15.21 -10.32 -49.43
CA ILE A 166 -16.58 -10.80 -49.59
C ILE A 166 -16.63 -12.27 -49.98
N THR A 167 -15.56 -12.76 -50.61
CA THR A 167 -15.34 -14.16 -50.99
C THR A 167 -14.65 -14.99 -49.92
N SER A 168 -14.29 -14.40 -48.77
CA SER A 168 -13.70 -15.15 -47.65
C SER A 168 -14.69 -16.18 -47.14
N ASP A 169 -14.24 -17.40 -46.92
CA ASP A 169 -15.10 -18.47 -46.39
C ASP A 169 -15.31 -18.34 -44.87
N ASP A 170 -16.20 -19.17 -44.32
CA ASP A 170 -16.54 -19.13 -42.89
C ASP A 170 -15.36 -19.51 -42.00
N GLU A 171 -14.44 -20.33 -42.51
CA GLU A 171 -13.29 -20.81 -41.76
C GLU A 171 -12.23 -19.71 -41.64
N GLU A 172 -11.95 -18.98 -42.71
CA GLU A 172 -11.08 -17.79 -42.71
C GLU A 172 -11.62 -16.72 -41.74
N ILE A 173 -12.95 -16.50 -41.73
CA ILE A 173 -13.59 -15.58 -40.78
C ILE A 173 -13.44 -16.07 -39.34
N LYS A 174 -13.71 -17.35 -39.07
CA LYS A 174 -13.58 -17.92 -37.72
C LYS A 174 -12.15 -17.87 -37.21
N GLN A 175 -11.16 -18.12 -38.06
CA GLN A 175 -9.74 -18.01 -37.71
C GLN A 175 -9.35 -16.57 -37.42
N THR A 176 -9.82 -15.61 -38.23
CA THR A 176 -9.60 -14.18 -37.97
C THR A 176 -10.19 -13.77 -36.62
N SER A 177 -11.44 -14.13 -36.34
CA SER A 177 -12.08 -13.86 -35.04
C SER A 177 -11.32 -14.52 -33.89
N GLN A 178 -10.86 -15.76 -34.07
CA GLN A 178 -10.11 -16.49 -33.05
C GLN A 178 -8.79 -15.79 -32.73
N SER A 179 -8.04 -15.35 -33.74
CA SER A 179 -6.80 -14.59 -33.57
C SER A 179 -7.07 -13.31 -32.79
N LEU A 180 -8.08 -12.52 -33.18
CA LEU A 180 -8.43 -11.26 -32.51
C LEU A 180 -8.79 -11.47 -31.04
N CYS A 181 -9.60 -12.49 -30.72
CA CYS A 181 -9.98 -12.82 -29.35
C CYS A 181 -8.79 -13.32 -28.53
N ASN A 182 -7.97 -14.20 -29.09
CA ASN A 182 -6.78 -14.73 -28.41
C ASN A 182 -5.74 -13.64 -28.15
N ASP A 183 -5.47 -12.77 -29.12
CA ASP A 183 -4.52 -11.67 -28.97
C ASP A 183 -4.97 -10.70 -27.87
N PHE A 184 -6.28 -10.40 -27.82
CA PHE A 184 -6.84 -9.59 -26.75
C PHE A 184 -6.73 -10.28 -25.38
N ASN A 185 -7.08 -11.56 -25.29
CA ASN A 185 -7.01 -12.30 -24.03
C ASN A 185 -5.56 -12.45 -23.52
N ASN A 186 -4.62 -12.70 -24.43
CA ASN A 186 -3.19 -12.77 -24.11
C ASN A 186 -2.66 -11.43 -23.59
N MET A 187 -3.12 -10.31 -24.16
CA MET A 187 -2.79 -8.97 -23.67
C MET A 187 -3.30 -8.75 -22.23
N LEU A 188 -4.52 -9.18 -21.92
CA LEU A 188 -5.08 -9.11 -20.56
C LEU A 188 -4.29 -9.99 -19.59
N ALA A 189 -4.04 -11.26 -19.94
CA ALA A 189 -3.25 -12.17 -19.11
C ALA A 189 -1.83 -11.64 -18.86
N ALA A 190 -1.21 -10.98 -19.85
CA ALA A 190 0.10 -10.33 -19.67
C ALA A 190 0.03 -9.14 -18.69
N LYS A 191 -1.04 -8.34 -18.73
CA LYS A 191 -1.25 -7.26 -17.74
C LYS A 191 -1.42 -7.82 -16.33
N GLU A 192 -2.24 -8.85 -16.16
CA GLU A 192 -2.45 -9.53 -14.87
C GLU A 192 -1.14 -10.07 -14.32
N LYS A 193 -0.37 -10.77 -15.17
CA LYS A 193 0.95 -11.29 -14.80
C LYS A 193 1.88 -10.18 -14.32
N ASN A 194 1.96 -9.07 -15.03
CA ASN A 194 2.80 -7.94 -14.63
C ASN A 194 2.38 -7.34 -13.27
N VAL A 195 1.07 -7.24 -13.01
CA VAL A 195 0.55 -6.77 -11.72
C VAL A 195 0.90 -7.75 -10.60
N LEU A 196 0.76 -9.06 -10.85
CA LEU A 196 1.10 -10.10 -9.89
C LEU A 196 2.61 -10.16 -9.60
N GLU A 197 3.46 -10.04 -10.61
CA GLU A 197 4.92 -9.97 -10.43
C GLU A 197 5.33 -8.76 -9.59
N LYS A 198 4.70 -7.60 -9.80
CA LYS A 198 4.94 -6.41 -8.97
C LYS A 198 4.53 -6.64 -7.52
N LYS A 199 3.34 -7.19 -7.28
CA LYS A 199 2.86 -7.52 -5.92
C LYS A 199 3.72 -8.58 -5.24
N LEU A 200 4.19 -9.57 -5.99
CA LEU A 200 5.09 -10.61 -5.48
C LEU A 200 6.40 -9.99 -5.00
N LYS A 201 7.00 -9.12 -5.83
CA LYS A 201 8.23 -8.41 -5.46
C LYS A 201 8.05 -7.53 -4.23
N GLU A 202 6.97 -6.76 -4.15
CA GLU A 202 6.64 -5.96 -2.96
C GLU A 202 6.48 -6.83 -1.70
N SER A 203 5.88 -8.01 -1.84
CA SER A 203 5.75 -8.98 -0.74
C SER A 203 7.09 -9.59 -0.34
N GLU A 204 7.97 -9.89 -1.29
CA GLU A 204 9.31 -10.41 -1.04
C GLU A 204 10.18 -9.38 -0.31
N ASP A 205 10.16 -8.12 -0.76
CA ASP A 205 10.89 -7.02 -0.12
C ASP A 205 10.42 -6.83 1.34
N LYS A 206 9.11 -6.86 1.57
CA LYS A 206 8.53 -6.77 2.93
C LYS A 206 8.94 -7.96 3.80
N ASN A 207 8.98 -9.17 3.25
CA ASN A 207 9.37 -10.35 4.01
C ASN A 207 10.86 -10.32 4.38
N GLN A 208 11.72 -9.84 3.49
CA GLN A 208 13.14 -9.61 3.80
C GLN A 208 13.31 -8.58 4.92
N GLN A 209 12.58 -7.47 4.88
CA GLN A 209 12.62 -6.46 5.92
C GLN A 209 12.19 -7.01 7.29
N LEU A 210 11.10 -7.78 7.33
CA LEU A 210 10.63 -8.45 8.56
C LEU A 210 11.65 -9.48 9.08
N THR A 211 12.36 -10.16 8.18
CA THR A 211 13.40 -11.12 8.58
C THR A 211 14.55 -10.40 9.27
N LEU A 212 15.04 -9.28 8.70
CA LEU A 212 16.08 -8.45 9.31
C LEU A 212 15.65 -7.84 10.65
N GLU A 213 14.40 -7.41 10.76
CA GLU A 213 13.84 -6.88 12.00
C GLU A 213 13.76 -7.96 13.09
N ASN A 214 13.32 -9.17 12.74
CA ASN A 214 13.30 -10.31 13.65
C ASN A 214 14.70 -10.71 14.12
N GLU A 215 15.70 -10.73 13.23
CA GLU A 215 17.09 -10.99 13.60
C GLU A 215 17.60 -9.96 14.60
N LYS A 216 17.31 -8.68 14.37
CA LYS A 216 17.68 -7.59 15.30
C LYS A 216 16.98 -7.72 16.66
N LEU A 217 15.69 -8.02 16.66
CA LEU A 217 14.92 -8.20 17.90
C LEU A 217 15.42 -9.41 18.71
N GLU A 218 15.80 -10.51 18.04
CA GLU A 218 16.36 -11.67 18.74
C GLU A 218 17.74 -11.37 19.34
N GLU A 219 18.55 -10.55 18.65
CA GLU A 219 19.82 -10.06 19.22
C GLU A 219 19.59 -9.15 20.43
N GLU A 220 18.69 -8.17 20.34
CA GLU A 220 18.32 -7.28 21.43
C GLU A 220 17.79 -8.06 22.64
N LYS A 221 16.96 -9.08 22.39
CA LYS A 221 16.46 -9.99 23.42
C LYS A 221 17.58 -10.78 24.08
N SER A 222 18.50 -11.37 23.32
CA SER A 222 19.66 -12.08 23.88
C SER A 222 20.57 -11.16 24.71
N GLN A 223 20.77 -9.92 24.28
CA GLN A 223 21.52 -8.93 25.05
C GLN A 223 20.80 -8.56 26.35
N SER A 224 19.47 -8.41 26.30
CA SER A 224 18.64 -8.12 27.47
C SER A 224 18.69 -9.26 28.49
N GLU A 225 18.58 -10.52 28.04
CA GLU A 225 18.70 -11.71 28.89
C GLU A 225 20.06 -11.77 29.60
N LYS A 226 21.17 -11.52 28.89
CA LYS A 226 22.52 -11.45 29.49
C LYS A 226 22.63 -10.34 30.55
N ARG A 227 22.05 -9.16 30.29
CA ARG A 227 22.05 -8.06 31.27
C ARG A 227 21.25 -8.45 32.52
N MET A 228 20.14 -9.16 32.34
CA MET A 228 19.31 -9.65 33.43
C MET A 228 20.06 -10.63 34.32
N GLU A 229 20.79 -11.58 33.75
CA GLU A 229 21.64 -12.52 34.50
C GLU A 229 22.73 -11.79 35.32
N VAL A 230 23.36 -10.75 34.75
CA VAL A 230 24.35 -9.94 35.48
C VAL A 230 23.72 -9.22 36.67
N ILE A 231 22.57 -8.57 36.46
CA ILE A 231 21.83 -7.87 37.53
C ILE A 231 21.41 -8.86 38.63
N GLU A 232 20.93 -10.05 38.28
CA GLU A 232 20.56 -11.07 39.27
C GLU A 232 21.75 -11.51 40.12
N LYS A 233 22.93 -11.65 39.51
CA LYS A 233 24.16 -11.98 40.23
C LYS A 233 24.59 -10.85 41.18
N GLU A 234 24.60 -9.61 40.72
CA GLU A 234 24.92 -8.44 41.54
C GLU A 234 23.94 -8.26 42.70
N LEU A 235 22.64 -8.50 42.45
CA LEU A 235 21.60 -8.47 43.49
C LEU A 235 21.89 -9.52 44.58
N LYS A 236 22.27 -10.74 44.19
CA LYS A 236 22.64 -11.80 45.12
C LYS A 236 23.87 -11.44 45.95
N GLU A 237 24.94 -10.97 45.31
CA GLU A 237 26.16 -10.53 45.99
C GLU A 237 25.88 -9.39 46.97
N THR A 238 25.06 -8.42 46.58
CA THR A 238 24.65 -7.31 47.44
C THR A 238 23.82 -7.79 48.62
N LYS A 239 22.92 -8.75 48.41
CA LYS A 239 22.10 -9.36 49.47
C LYS A 239 22.98 -10.11 50.48
N ASP A 240 23.93 -10.91 50.02
CA ASP A 240 24.87 -11.65 50.87
C ASP A 240 25.75 -10.67 51.68
N LYS A 241 26.23 -9.60 51.05
CA LYS A 241 27.01 -8.55 51.72
C LYS A 241 26.19 -7.78 52.76
N ASN A 242 24.93 -7.47 52.45
CA ASN A 242 24.02 -6.87 53.43
C ASN A 242 23.79 -7.79 54.62
N GLN A 243 23.61 -9.09 54.41
CA GLN A 243 23.47 -10.06 55.51
C GLN A 243 24.73 -10.09 56.39
N GLN A 244 25.93 -10.10 55.80
CA GLN A 244 27.19 -10.04 56.55
C GLN A 244 27.30 -8.75 57.38
N LEU A 245 26.99 -7.59 56.79
CA LEU A 245 27.01 -6.31 57.50
C LEU A 245 25.98 -6.27 58.64
N THR A 246 24.84 -6.93 58.47
CA THR A 246 23.82 -7.02 59.52
C THR A 246 24.33 -7.83 60.71
N LEU A 247 24.96 -8.98 60.45
CA LEU A 247 25.60 -9.81 61.49
C LEU A 247 26.77 -9.08 62.18
N GLU A 248 27.60 -8.36 61.42
CA GLU A 248 28.70 -7.58 61.98
C GLU A 248 28.18 -6.45 62.88
N LYS A 249 27.11 -5.77 62.45
CA LYS A 249 26.43 -4.76 63.26
C LYS A 249 25.90 -5.35 64.57
N GLU A 250 25.26 -6.50 64.54
CA GLU A 250 24.77 -7.21 65.75
C GLU A 250 25.94 -7.55 66.70
N ASN A 251 27.04 -8.10 66.19
CA ASN A 251 28.24 -8.40 66.98
C ASN A 251 28.89 -7.14 67.61
N LEU A 252 28.93 -6.04 66.86
CA LEU A 252 29.43 -4.76 67.36
C LEU A 252 28.51 -4.18 68.43
N GLU A 253 27.20 -4.29 68.28
CA GLU A 253 26.23 -3.86 69.30
C GLU A 253 26.39 -4.67 70.60
N GLU A 254 26.62 -5.98 70.50
CA GLU A 254 26.93 -6.85 71.66
C GLU A 254 28.26 -6.46 72.32
N SER A 255 29.29 -6.20 71.52
CA SER A 255 30.60 -5.74 72.01
C SER A 255 30.52 -4.36 72.69
N ILE A 256 29.73 -3.44 72.15
CA ILE A 256 29.47 -2.13 72.77
C ILE A 256 28.70 -2.31 74.08
N SER A 257 27.72 -3.22 74.13
CA SER A 257 26.95 -3.52 75.34
C SER A 257 27.83 -4.07 76.46
N SER A 258 28.70 -5.04 76.13
CA SER A 258 29.65 -5.62 77.08
C SER A 258 30.66 -4.57 77.56
N GLN A 259 31.29 -3.80 76.67
CA GLN A 259 32.18 -2.69 77.05
C GLN A 259 31.47 -1.62 77.91
N LYS A 260 30.21 -1.28 77.61
CA LYS A 260 29.42 -0.37 78.46
C LYS A 260 29.21 -0.95 79.86
N SER A 261 28.94 -2.25 79.97
CA SER A 261 28.78 -2.93 81.26
C SER A 261 30.07 -2.95 82.06
N GLU A 262 31.20 -3.22 81.40
CA GLU A 262 32.53 -3.23 82.00
C GLU A 262 32.98 -1.82 82.41
N SER A 263 32.74 -0.82 81.57
CA SER A 263 32.98 0.59 81.90
C SER A 263 32.15 1.04 83.10
N ARG A 264 30.88 0.62 83.22
CA ARG A 264 30.06 0.85 84.43
C ARG A 264 30.68 0.19 85.66
N ARG A 265 31.16 -1.05 85.53
CA ARG A 265 31.83 -1.78 86.63
C ARG A 265 33.08 -1.05 87.09
N LEU A 266 33.99 -0.73 86.17
CA LEU A 266 35.23 0.00 86.44
C LEU A 266 34.98 1.41 86.96
N SER A 267 33.92 2.09 86.51
CA SER A 267 33.49 3.38 87.05
C SER A 267 33.04 3.25 88.51
N HIS A 268 32.28 2.19 88.83
CA HIS A 268 31.85 1.93 90.20
C HIS A 268 33.04 1.57 91.10
N GLU A 269 33.95 0.75 90.62
CA GLU A 269 35.20 0.37 91.31
C GLU A 269 36.10 1.59 91.54
N ASN A 270 36.30 2.45 90.53
CA ASN A 270 37.01 3.72 90.69
C ASN A 270 36.32 4.64 91.72
N GLN A 271 34.99 4.68 91.75
CA GLN A 271 34.26 5.46 92.74
C GLN A 271 34.50 4.93 94.16
N GLN A 272 34.49 3.61 94.35
CA GLN A 272 34.81 2.97 95.62
C GLN A 272 36.26 3.24 96.04
N LEU A 273 37.23 3.07 95.14
CA LEU A 273 38.65 3.38 95.40
C LEU A 273 38.88 4.86 95.69
N ARG A 274 38.12 5.78 95.08
CA ARG A 274 38.16 7.21 95.42
C ARG A 274 37.61 7.45 96.82
N GLN A 275 36.52 6.79 97.20
CA GLN A 275 35.98 6.86 98.56
C GLN A 275 36.97 6.29 99.59
N GLU A 276 37.64 5.18 99.26
CA GLU A 276 38.68 4.57 100.08
C GLU A 276 39.93 5.46 100.18
N ASN A 277 40.39 6.05 99.09
CA ASN A 277 41.47 7.05 99.12
C ASN A 277 41.08 8.28 99.95
N THR A 278 39.83 8.75 99.91
CA THR A 278 39.37 9.84 100.79
C THR A 278 39.30 9.41 102.26
N ARG A 279 39.00 8.14 102.56
CA ARG A 279 39.07 7.60 103.93
C ARG A 279 40.52 7.50 104.41
N LEU A 280 41.42 6.96 103.61
CA LEU A 280 42.86 6.90 103.91
C LEU A 280 43.51 8.28 104.03
N LYS A 281 43.05 9.28 103.28
CA LYS A 281 43.46 10.69 103.45
C LYS A 281 42.90 11.34 104.73
N ASN A 282 41.78 10.85 105.26
CA ASN A 282 41.23 11.30 106.54
C ASN A 282 41.89 10.60 107.74
N ASP A 283 42.54 9.45 107.54
CA ASP A 283 43.26 8.68 108.58
C ASP A 283 44.79 8.91 108.60
N ALA A 284 45.33 9.74 107.70
CA ALA A 284 46.75 10.10 107.71
C ALA A 284 47.02 11.31 108.63
N PRO A 285 47.97 11.24 109.57
CA PRO A 285 48.36 12.38 110.40
C PRO A 285 49.06 13.46 109.56
N LYS A 286 48.78 14.72 109.91
CA LYS A 286 49.56 15.88 109.47
C LYS A 286 51.03 15.69 109.89
N ASN A 287 51.94 15.47 108.95
CA ASN A 287 53.25 16.15 109.02
C ASN A 287 54.02 16.21 107.69
N THR A 288 54.92 17.18 107.71
CA THR A 288 55.64 17.88 106.66
C THR A 288 56.88 17.14 106.11
N SER A 289 57.22 17.36 104.84
CA SER A 289 58.48 18.00 104.38
C SER A 289 58.89 17.60 102.94
N SER A 290 59.45 18.60 102.27
CA SER A 290 60.02 18.67 100.92
C SER A 290 60.83 17.49 100.40
N ILE A 291 60.76 17.26 99.08
CA ILE A 291 61.87 17.26 98.11
C ILE A 291 61.28 17.35 96.68
N ASN A 292 61.67 18.38 95.93
CA ASN A 292 61.69 18.44 94.45
C ASN A 292 63.16 18.17 94.03
N PRO A 293 63.51 17.77 92.78
CA PRO A 293 62.89 18.22 91.52
C PRO A 293 62.84 17.18 90.37
N LEU A 294 62.12 17.50 89.27
CA LEU A 294 62.58 17.44 87.87
C LEU A 294 61.39 17.52 86.90
N MET A 295 61.24 18.70 86.28
CA MET A 295 60.58 18.92 84.99
C MET A 295 61.66 18.69 83.90
N PRO A 296 61.29 18.27 82.67
CA PRO A 296 60.91 19.30 81.69
C PRO A 296 59.81 18.91 80.68
N ASN A 297 59.06 19.94 80.27
CA ASN A 297 58.62 20.21 78.89
C ASN A 297 57.52 19.30 78.28
N LEU A 298 56.45 19.78 77.63
CA LEU A 298 56.23 21.03 76.92
C LEU A 298 54.75 21.43 76.92
N PHE A 299 54.54 22.71 77.14
CA PHE A 299 53.44 23.52 76.65
C PHE A 299 53.41 23.49 75.12
N LEU A 300 52.22 23.35 74.52
CA LEU A 300 51.74 24.24 73.46
C LEU A 300 50.23 24.03 73.29
N GLY A 301 49.48 25.09 73.56
CA GLY A 301 48.08 25.18 73.16
C GLY A 301 47.93 25.32 71.65
N ASN A 302 46.74 24.93 71.18
CA ASN A 302 45.92 25.42 70.06
C ASN A 302 46.55 26.49 69.13
N PRO A 303 46.29 26.43 67.79
CA PRO A 303 44.95 26.78 67.30
C PRO A 303 44.49 26.09 66.00
N TRP A 304 43.17 26.09 65.77
CA TRP A 304 42.52 26.27 64.46
C TRP A 304 43.03 25.45 63.27
N SER A 305 42.24 24.47 62.84
CA SER A 305 41.90 24.41 61.41
C SER A 305 40.42 24.04 61.26
N LYS A 306 39.73 24.95 60.57
CA LYS A 306 38.33 24.91 60.16
C LYS A 306 38.07 23.76 59.17
N PRO A 307 36.79 23.39 58.96
CA PRO A 307 36.40 22.46 57.91
C PRO A 307 36.72 23.09 56.55
N TYR A 308 37.41 22.34 55.68
CA TYR A 308 37.37 22.67 54.26
C TYR A 308 36.13 22.02 53.66
N PHE A 309 35.09 22.86 53.56
CA PHE A 309 34.28 22.92 52.35
C PHE A 309 35.23 23.12 51.16
N LEU A 310 35.18 22.19 50.21
CA LEU A 310 35.41 22.48 48.80
C LEU A 310 34.20 21.92 48.06
N GLY A 311 33.20 22.80 47.93
CA GLY A 311 32.25 22.74 46.84
C GLY A 311 32.76 23.62 45.69
N ARG A 312 32.34 23.22 44.48
CA ARG A 312 32.47 23.86 43.15
C ARG A 312 33.85 23.73 42.50
N ASP A 313 33.94 23.36 41.22
CA ASP A 313 33.15 23.84 40.05
C ASP A 313 32.46 22.71 39.25
N ILE A 314 31.17 22.83 38.90
CA ILE A 314 30.65 23.45 37.67
C ILE A 314 31.26 22.86 36.40
N ALA A 315 30.53 21.89 35.82
CA ALA A 315 30.25 21.91 34.39
C ALA A 315 28.74 21.74 34.24
N GLN A 316 28.09 22.86 33.93
CA GLN A 316 26.77 22.91 33.33
C GLN A 316 26.86 22.19 31.98
N LEU A 317 26.03 21.17 31.77
CA LEU A 317 25.56 20.84 30.43
C LEU A 317 24.06 21.12 30.44
N GLU A 318 23.73 22.18 29.73
CA GLU A 318 22.41 22.73 29.49
C GLU A 318 21.50 21.63 28.93
N PHE A 319 20.36 21.45 29.58
CA PHE A 319 19.19 20.88 28.94
C PHE A 319 18.53 22.03 28.17
N ASP A 320 18.81 22.10 26.87
CA ASP A 320 17.90 22.75 25.93
C ASP A 320 16.74 21.79 25.68
N SER A 321 15.61 22.05 26.35
CA SER A 321 14.32 21.51 25.97
C SER A 321 13.33 22.66 25.82
N ASP A 322 13.46 23.37 24.69
CA ASP A 322 12.39 24.16 24.11
C ASP A 322 12.31 23.80 22.62
N GLU A 323 11.39 22.91 22.29
CA GLU A 323 10.61 23.07 21.06
C GLU A 323 9.25 22.37 21.22
N GLU A 324 8.31 23.12 21.79
CA GLU A 324 6.92 23.06 21.35
C GLU A 324 6.88 23.35 19.84
N LYS A 325 6.34 22.42 19.04
CA LYS A 325 5.37 22.74 17.98
C LYS A 325 4.70 21.50 17.37
N LYS A 326 3.37 21.50 17.56
CA LYS A 326 2.31 21.22 16.58
C LYS A 326 1.87 19.78 16.34
N SER A 327 0.71 19.51 16.95
CA SER A 327 -0.45 18.81 16.39
C SER A 327 -0.63 18.99 14.87
N PRO A 328 -1.19 17.97 14.20
CA PRO A 328 -2.22 18.20 13.20
C PRO A 328 -3.53 17.47 13.56
N GLU A 329 -4.56 18.25 13.86
CA GLU A 329 -5.95 17.86 13.66
C GLU A 329 -6.25 17.73 12.15
N GLN A 330 -6.92 16.63 11.81
CA GLN A 330 -8.07 16.50 10.90
C GLN A 330 -8.15 17.43 9.65
N LEU A 331 -8.32 16.82 8.47
CA LEU A 331 -9.49 17.08 7.60
C LEU A 331 -9.54 16.18 6.34
N LEU A 332 -10.79 15.94 5.90
CA LEU A 332 -11.32 15.33 4.66
C LEU A 332 -11.51 13.80 4.74
N VAL A 333 -12.70 13.18 4.69
CA VAL A 333 -14.03 13.52 4.13
C VAL A 333 -13.97 14.19 2.76
N ASP A 334 -13.94 13.34 1.73
CA ASP A 334 -15.04 13.23 0.75
C ASP A 334 -15.34 11.74 0.53
#